data_AF-A0AA97B3A6-F1
#
_entry.id   AF-A0AA97B3A6-F1
#
_cell.length_a   1.000
_cell.length_b   1.000
_cell.length_c   1.000
_cell.angle_alpha   90.00
_cell.angle_beta   90.00
_cell.angle_gamma   90.00
#
_symmetry.space_group_name_H-M   'P 1'
#
loop_
_entity.id
_entity.type
_entity.pdbx_description
1 polymer ?
#
loop_
_entity_poly.entity_id
_entity_poly.type
_entity_poly.pdbx_seq_one_letter_code
_entity_poly.pdbx_strand_id
1 'polypeptide(L)'
;MSARELPLLFIRHAVAEDSHVLGDEARALTPEGRAAFRHHARKLARLTPLRGIITSPLVRAVQTAELLAEAFGVSGVEVHPALLPQRGAHKRIVDLGRERGAGWALVGHNPSLERAAIRALEHELPDKLRKGAALALHPLKNGGFTLAWWATPGKPVKRPGDLR
;
A
#
# COMPACT_ATOMS: atom_id res chain seq x y z
N MET A 1 -12.64 -1.27 25.00
CA MET A 1 -11.53 -0.87 24.11
C MET A 1 -12.11 0.05 23.06
N SER A 2 -11.71 1.32 23.00
CA SER A 2 -12.16 2.22 21.92
C SER A 2 -11.86 1.51 20.59
N ALA A 3 -12.88 1.39 19.74
CA ALA A 3 -12.71 0.83 18.40
C ALA A 3 -11.73 1.74 17.66
N ARG A 4 -10.44 1.39 17.68
CA ARG A 4 -9.46 2.05 16.82
C ARG A 4 -9.96 1.83 15.40
N GLU A 5 -10.40 2.91 14.76
CA GLU A 5 -10.82 2.87 13.36
C GLU A 5 -9.70 2.22 12.56
N LEU A 6 -10.03 1.18 11.80
CA LEU A 6 -9.04 0.51 10.96
C LEU A 6 -8.53 1.50 9.91
N PRO A 7 -7.21 1.60 9.67
CA PRO A 7 -6.72 2.42 8.59
C PRO A 7 -7.02 1.78 7.23
N LEU A 8 -7.11 2.61 6.19
CA LEU A 8 -6.89 2.22 4.80
C LEU A 8 -5.37 2.23 4.55
N LEU A 9 -4.83 1.18 3.92
CA LEU A 9 -3.41 1.11 3.61
C LEU A 9 -3.15 1.38 2.13
N PHE A 10 -2.25 2.31 1.81
CA PHE A 10 -1.64 2.43 0.49
C PHE A 10 -0.25 1.80 0.53
N ILE A 11 -0.01 0.80 -0.33
CA ILE A 11 1.22 0.00 -0.29
C ILE A 11 1.84 -0.01 -1.69
N ARG A 12 3.08 0.46 -1.79
CA ARG A 12 3.85 0.30 -3.02
C ARG A 12 4.34 -1.13 -3.13
N HIS A 13 4.25 -1.73 -4.33
CA HIS A 13 4.81 -3.06 -4.59
C HIS A 13 6.26 -3.19 -4.08
N ALA A 14 6.63 -4.40 -3.66
CA ALA A 14 7.96 -4.71 -3.15
C ALA A 14 9.05 -4.68 -4.25
N VAL A 15 10.30 -4.96 -3.85
CA VAL A 15 11.44 -4.96 -4.78
C VAL A 15 11.24 -6.04 -5.85
N ALA A 16 11.25 -5.60 -7.10
CA ALA A 16 11.06 -6.40 -8.30
C ALA A 16 12.30 -6.34 -9.19
N GLU A 17 12.44 -7.35 -10.05
CA GLU A 17 13.44 -7.44 -11.11
C GLU A 17 13.55 -6.13 -11.89
N ASP A 18 14.71 -5.81 -12.44
CA ASP A 18 14.87 -4.56 -13.21
C ASP A 18 14.19 -4.65 -14.58
N SER A 19 14.24 -5.82 -15.23
CA SER A 19 13.60 -6.12 -16.50
C SER A 19 13.13 -7.58 -16.54
N HIS A 20 12.24 -7.90 -17.48
CA HIS A 20 11.77 -9.25 -17.73
C HIS A 20 11.58 -9.46 -19.24
N VAL A 21 11.83 -10.66 -19.76
CA VAL A 21 11.82 -10.97 -21.21
C VAL A 21 10.45 -10.75 -21.86
N LEU A 22 9.38 -10.87 -21.06
CA LEU A 22 7.99 -10.64 -21.49
C LEU A 22 7.51 -9.18 -21.29
N GLY A 23 8.40 -8.26 -20.91
CA GLY A 23 8.09 -6.84 -20.69
C GLY A 23 7.85 -6.44 -19.22
N ASP A 24 7.59 -5.15 -18.98
CA ASP A 24 7.50 -4.56 -17.63
C ASP A 24 6.43 -5.23 -16.75
N GLU A 25 5.29 -5.58 -17.36
CA GLU A 25 4.13 -6.12 -16.65
C GLU A 25 4.42 -7.48 -16.00
N ALA A 26 5.34 -8.24 -16.59
CA ALA A 26 5.74 -9.57 -16.16
C ALA A 26 6.85 -9.59 -15.09
N ARG A 27 7.49 -8.44 -14.80
CA ARG A 27 8.54 -8.34 -13.78
C ARG A 27 8.03 -8.86 -12.44
N ALA A 28 8.71 -9.88 -11.92
CA ALA A 28 8.40 -10.50 -10.64
C ALA A 28 9.16 -9.81 -9.49
N LEU A 29 8.74 -10.07 -8.27
CA LEU A 29 9.53 -9.75 -7.08
C LEU A 29 10.85 -10.53 -7.11
N THR A 30 11.96 -9.87 -6.80
CA THR A 30 13.24 -10.60 -6.63
C THR A 30 13.17 -11.51 -5.41
N PRO A 31 14.00 -12.57 -5.32
CA PRO A 31 14.06 -13.42 -4.13
C PRO A 31 14.27 -12.62 -2.83
N GLU A 32 15.19 -11.66 -2.86
CA GLU A 32 15.51 -10.79 -1.73
C GLU A 32 14.34 -9.85 -1.42
N GLY A 33 13.72 -9.29 -2.46
CA GLY A 33 12.53 -8.43 -2.34
C GLY A 33 11.36 -9.16 -1.68
N ARG A 34 11.13 -10.42 -2.06
CA ARG A 34 10.12 -11.30 -1.47
C ARG A 34 10.43 -11.60 -0.01
N ALA A 35 11.67 -11.96 0.32
CA ALA A 35 12.08 -12.26 1.69
C ALA A 35 11.95 -11.03 2.61
N ALA A 36 12.47 -9.89 2.18
CA ALA A 36 12.40 -8.63 2.93
C ALA A 36 10.96 -8.17 3.13
N PHE A 37 10.14 -8.24 2.08
CA PHE A 37 8.75 -7.83 2.19
C PHE A 37 7.91 -8.81 3.02
N ARG A 38 8.15 -10.12 2.98
CA ARG A 38 7.46 -11.08 3.87
C ARG A 38 7.71 -10.75 5.35
N HIS A 39 8.95 -10.43 5.72
CA HIS A 39 9.26 -9.98 7.08
C HIS A 39 8.52 -8.67 7.40
N HIS A 40 8.50 -7.73 6.47
CA HIS A 40 7.78 -6.47 6.65
C HIS A 40 6.27 -6.66 6.80
N ALA A 41 5.63 -7.50 5.98
CA ALA A 41 4.21 -7.79 6.02
C ALA A 41 3.78 -8.37 7.38
N ARG A 42 4.59 -9.27 7.96
CA ARG A 42 4.37 -9.78 9.33
C ARG A 42 4.45 -8.67 10.40
N LYS A 43 5.32 -7.67 10.21
CA LYS A 43 5.37 -6.49 11.08
C LYS A 43 4.11 -5.64 10.91
N LEU A 44 3.64 -5.42 9.67
CA LEU A 44 2.42 -4.65 9.39
C LEU A 44 1.18 -5.32 10.02
N ALA A 45 1.06 -6.64 9.96
CA ALA A 45 -0.04 -7.40 10.55
C ALA A 45 -0.12 -7.26 12.08
N ARG A 46 0.99 -6.92 12.75
CA ARG A 46 0.99 -6.60 14.19
C ARG A 46 0.53 -5.17 14.50
N LEU A 47 0.47 -4.28 13.51
CA LEU A 47 0.05 -2.88 13.68
C LEU A 47 -1.45 -2.69 13.53
N THR A 48 -2.09 -3.47 12.65
CA THR A 48 -3.51 -3.40 12.35
C THR A 48 -3.99 -4.71 11.71
N PRO A 49 -5.26 -5.12 11.86
CA PRO A 49 -5.84 -6.15 11.00
C PRO A 49 -6.23 -5.57 9.62
N LEU A 50 -6.48 -6.46 8.67
CA LEU A 50 -7.08 -6.15 7.37
C LEU A 50 -8.32 -7.02 7.16
N ARG A 51 -9.26 -6.51 6.37
CA ARG A 51 -10.46 -7.21 5.88
C ARG A 51 -10.25 -7.76 4.47
N GLY A 52 -9.43 -7.08 3.67
CA GLY A 52 -9.16 -7.47 2.29
C GLY A 52 -8.05 -6.63 1.68
N ILE A 53 -7.58 -7.07 0.52
CA ILE A 53 -6.51 -6.47 -0.25
C ILE A 53 -7.01 -6.29 -1.68
N ILE A 54 -6.74 -5.12 -2.26
CA ILE A 54 -6.94 -4.84 -3.68
C ILE A 54 -5.58 -4.53 -4.29
N THR A 55 -5.28 -5.11 -5.44
CA THR A 55 -3.97 -4.99 -6.07
C THR A 55 -4.06 -4.60 -7.54
N SER A 56 -3.04 -3.92 -8.01
CA SER A 56 -2.80 -3.74 -9.45
C SER A 56 -2.60 -5.11 -10.13
N PRO A 57 -3.05 -5.27 -11.40
CA PRO A 57 -2.85 -6.52 -12.14
C PRO A 57 -1.38 -6.85 -12.48
N LEU A 58 -0.43 -5.92 -12.30
CA LEU A 58 0.98 -6.20 -12.63
C LEU A 58 1.58 -7.23 -11.66
N VAL A 59 2.39 -8.17 -12.17
CA VAL A 59 2.87 -9.34 -11.42
C VAL A 59 3.51 -8.98 -10.08
N ARG A 60 4.43 -8.01 -10.06
CA ARG A 60 5.05 -7.51 -8.81
C ARG A 60 4.06 -7.02 -7.75
N ALA A 61 2.94 -6.44 -8.14
CA ALA A 61 1.92 -5.96 -7.22
C ALA A 61 1.05 -7.12 -6.70
N VAL A 62 0.66 -8.05 -7.58
CA VAL A 62 -0.05 -9.28 -7.20
C VAL A 62 0.78 -10.09 -6.19
N GLN A 63 2.05 -10.34 -6.49
CA GLN A 63 2.94 -11.08 -5.59
C GLN A 63 3.16 -10.35 -4.25
N THR A 64 3.15 -9.02 -4.24
CA THR A 64 3.19 -8.25 -2.98
C THR A 64 1.90 -8.45 -2.18
N ALA A 65 0.75 -8.44 -2.85
CA ALA A 65 -0.56 -8.68 -2.23
C ALA A 65 -0.70 -10.11 -1.66
N GLU A 66 -0.16 -11.12 -2.34
CA GLU A 66 -0.13 -12.50 -1.83
C GLU A 66 0.66 -12.62 -0.52
N LEU A 67 1.80 -11.93 -0.42
CA LEU A 67 2.59 -11.91 0.81
C LEU A 67 1.89 -11.16 1.95
N LEU A 68 1.09 -10.14 1.62
CA LEU A 68 0.20 -9.50 2.60
C LEU A 68 -0.91 -10.46 3.03
N ALA A 69 -1.55 -11.16 2.09
CA ALA A 69 -2.59 -12.13 2.39
C ALA A 69 -2.09 -13.24 3.34
N GLU A 70 -0.91 -13.80 3.05
CA GLU A 70 -0.20 -14.76 3.92
C GLU A 70 -0.01 -14.20 5.34
N ALA A 71 0.54 -12.98 5.45
CA ALA A 71 0.89 -12.40 6.74
C ALA A 71 -0.32 -11.95 7.58
N PHE A 72 -1.39 -11.50 6.94
CA PHE A 72 -2.60 -11.00 7.60
C PHE A 72 -3.67 -12.09 7.78
N GLY A 73 -3.48 -13.28 7.19
CA GLY A 73 -4.46 -14.36 7.26
C GLY A 73 -5.77 -14.03 6.55
N VAL A 74 -5.72 -13.21 5.48
CA VAL A 74 -6.90 -12.80 4.71
C VAL A 74 -6.95 -13.54 3.38
N SER A 75 -8.14 -14.00 2.99
CA SER A 75 -8.36 -14.69 1.70
C SER A 75 -8.79 -13.74 0.58
N GLY A 76 -9.24 -12.53 0.90
CA GLY A 76 -9.73 -11.55 -0.06
C GLY A 76 -8.59 -10.77 -0.73
N VAL A 77 -8.15 -11.24 -1.90
CA VAL A 77 -7.30 -10.48 -2.83
C VAL A 77 -8.08 -10.20 -4.10
N GLU A 78 -8.38 -8.93 -4.37
CA GLU A 78 -9.09 -8.47 -5.56
C GLU A 78 -8.11 -7.77 -6.51
N VAL A 79 -8.18 -8.09 -7.80
CA VAL A 79 -7.40 -7.40 -8.84
C VAL A 79 -8.23 -6.25 -9.39
N HIS A 80 -7.67 -5.03 -9.43
CA HIS A 80 -8.41 -3.86 -9.89
C HIS A 80 -7.58 -2.93 -10.80
N PRO A 81 -8.06 -2.59 -12.01
CA PRO A 81 -7.30 -1.80 -12.99
C PRO A 81 -7.06 -0.35 -12.56
N ALA A 82 -7.82 0.19 -11.60
CA ALA A 82 -7.57 1.53 -11.06
C ALA A 82 -6.15 1.71 -10.49
N LEU A 83 -5.51 0.62 -10.05
CA LEU A 83 -4.18 0.62 -9.46
C LEU A 83 -3.04 0.52 -10.51
N LEU A 84 -3.34 0.45 -11.81
CA LEU A 84 -2.33 0.50 -12.87
C LEU A 84 -1.56 1.85 -12.87
N PRO A 85 -0.26 1.86 -13.21
CA PRO A 85 0.58 3.07 -13.22
C PRO A 85 0.33 3.97 -14.44
N GLN A 86 -0.92 4.36 -14.67
CA GLN A 86 -1.33 5.17 -15.81
C GLN A 86 -1.52 6.65 -15.44
N ARG A 87 -1.57 7.53 -16.45
CA ARG A 87 -1.91 8.94 -16.27
C ARG A 87 -3.26 9.06 -15.55
N GLY A 88 -3.32 9.92 -14.54
CA GLY A 88 -4.53 10.16 -13.75
C GLY A 88 -4.89 9.08 -12.72
N ALA A 89 -4.13 7.97 -12.61
CA ALA A 89 -4.45 6.88 -11.68
C ALA A 89 -4.58 7.33 -10.22
N HIS A 90 -3.84 8.36 -9.79
CA HIS A 90 -3.94 8.92 -8.45
C HIS A 90 -5.36 9.32 -8.03
N LYS A 91 -6.19 9.85 -8.95
CA LYS A 91 -7.60 10.18 -8.65
C LYS A 91 -8.41 8.92 -8.38
N ARG A 92 -8.31 7.94 -9.28
CA ARG A 92 -8.98 6.64 -9.16
C ARG A 92 -8.57 5.87 -7.90
N ILE A 93 -7.30 5.97 -7.48
CA ILE A 93 -6.81 5.34 -6.25
C ILE A 93 -7.46 5.99 -5.02
N VAL A 94 -7.59 7.32 -4.99
CA VAL A 94 -8.28 8.02 -3.89
C VAL A 94 -9.76 7.65 -3.87
N ASP A 95 -10.42 7.61 -5.03
CA ASP A 95 -11.84 7.26 -5.12
C ASP A 95 -12.08 5.80 -4.68
N LEU A 96 -11.25 4.86 -5.14
CA LEU A 96 -11.26 3.47 -4.67
C LEU A 96 -10.99 3.36 -3.15
N GLY A 97 -10.08 4.18 -2.64
CA GLY A 97 -9.80 4.28 -1.22
C GLY A 97 -11.00 4.75 -0.40
N ARG A 98 -11.78 5.69 -0.92
CA ARG A 98 -13.03 6.18 -0.31
C ARG A 98 -14.14 5.13 -0.37
N GLU A 99 -14.26 4.46 -1.50
CA GLU A 99 -15.26 3.39 -1.73
C GLU A 99 -15.06 2.22 -0.76
N ARG A 100 -13.81 1.76 -0.61
CA ARG A 100 -13.48 0.57 0.20
C ARG A 100 -13.26 0.90 1.67
N GLY A 101 -12.61 2.03 1.93
CA GLY A 101 -12.44 2.58 3.27
C GLY A 101 -11.58 1.73 4.21
N ALA A 102 -11.87 1.88 5.49
CA ALA A 102 -11.14 1.32 6.62
C ALA A 102 -10.98 -0.21 6.55
N GLY A 103 -9.76 -0.69 6.82
CA GLY A 103 -9.44 -2.12 6.87
C GLY A 103 -9.08 -2.75 5.53
N TRP A 104 -9.04 -1.98 4.45
CA TRP A 104 -8.53 -2.45 3.16
C TRP A 104 -7.10 -2.01 2.90
N ALA A 105 -6.36 -2.80 2.12
CA ALA A 105 -5.07 -2.42 1.58
C ALA A 105 -5.12 -2.29 0.06
N LEU A 106 -4.58 -1.21 -0.49
CA LEU A 106 -4.43 -0.98 -1.93
C LEU A 106 -2.96 -1.10 -2.31
N VAL A 107 -2.63 -2.09 -3.14
CA VAL A 107 -1.26 -2.38 -3.59
C VAL A 107 -1.05 -1.87 -5.01
N GLY A 108 -0.10 -0.97 -5.20
CA GLY A 108 0.11 -0.29 -6.49
C GLY A 108 1.53 0.20 -6.71
N HIS A 109 1.65 1.29 -7.47
CA HIS A 109 2.91 1.76 -8.05
C HIS A 109 3.12 3.26 -7.86
N ASN A 110 4.39 3.67 -7.83
CA ASN A 110 4.76 5.08 -7.97
C ASN A 110 4.90 5.45 -9.45
N PRO A 111 4.66 6.73 -9.82
CA PRO A 111 4.33 7.85 -8.93
C PRO A 111 2.84 7.92 -8.53
N SER A 112 1.98 7.04 -9.04
CA SER A 112 0.53 7.12 -8.84
C SER A 112 0.10 7.04 -7.37
N LEU A 113 0.70 6.15 -6.57
CA LEU A 113 0.41 6.02 -5.14
C LEU A 113 0.84 7.25 -4.33
N GLU A 114 2.05 7.77 -4.55
CA GLU A 114 2.52 8.99 -3.87
C GLU A 114 1.59 10.16 -4.20
N ARG A 115 1.24 10.34 -5.47
CA ARG A 115 0.29 11.39 -5.89
C ARG A 115 -1.10 11.19 -5.29
N ALA A 116 -1.54 9.94 -5.12
CA ALA A 116 -2.81 9.62 -4.46
C ALA A 116 -2.76 9.98 -2.97
N ALA A 117 -1.67 9.64 -2.29
CA ALA A 117 -1.46 9.94 -0.89
C ALA A 117 -1.41 11.46 -0.62
N ILE A 118 -0.64 12.22 -1.42
CA ILE A 118 -0.59 13.68 -1.36
C ILE A 118 -1.99 14.27 -1.55
N ARG A 119 -2.75 13.75 -2.52
CA ARG A 119 -4.12 14.19 -2.77
C ARG A 119 -5.07 13.84 -1.62
N ALA A 120 -4.91 12.68 -1.00
CA ALA A 120 -5.76 12.21 0.10
C ALA A 120 -5.53 13.00 1.39
N LEU A 121 -4.28 13.41 1.62
CA LEU A 121 -3.84 14.10 2.83
C LEU A 121 -3.79 15.63 2.68
N GLU A 122 -3.89 16.15 1.45
CA GLU A 122 -3.81 17.59 1.12
C GLU A 122 -2.48 18.27 1.50
N HIS A 123 -1.40 17.50 1.61
CA HIS A 123 -0.05 18.00 1.89
C HIS A 123 1.03 17.05 1.32
N GLU A 124 2.28 17.49 1.32
CA GLU A 124 3.41 16.67 0.89
C GLU A 124 3.68 15.49 1.84
N LEU A 125 4.26 14.42 1.29
CA LEU A 125 4.70 13.28 2.10
C LEU A 125 6.05 13.58 2.76
N PRO A 126 6.27 13.10 4.00
CA PRO A 126 7.51 13.34 4.74
C PRO A 126 8.75 12.65 4.14
N ASP A 127 8.58 11.62 3.31
CA ASP A 127 9.64 10.89 2.60
C ASP A 127 9.02 10.22 1.36
N LYS A 128 9.87 9.72 0.46
CA LYS A 128 9.45 8.92 -0.69
C LYS A 128 8.83 7.60 -0.23
N LEU A 129 7.74 7.19 -0.87
CA LEU A 129 7.12 5.87 -0.73
C LEU A 129 8.00 4.83 -1.43
N ARG A 130 8.96 4.26 -0.68
CA ARG A 130 9.89 3.24 -1.17
C ARG A 130 9.17 1.95 -1.54
N LYS A 131 9.79 1.10 -2.38
CA LYS A 131 9.24 -0.22 -2.72
C LYS A 131 8.94 -1.01 -1.43
N GLY A 132 7.73 -1.55 -1.30
CA GLY A 132 7.25 -2.25 -0.12
C GLY A 132 6.83 -1.36 1.06
N ALA A 133 6.89 -0.03 0.95
CA ALA A 133 6.42 0.85 2.01
C ALA A 133 4.89 0.89 2.08
N ALA A 134 4.36 0.99 3.29
CA ALA A 134 2.95 1.09 3.61
C ALA A 134 2.64 2.44 4.30
N LEU A 135 1.63 3.12 3.78
CA LEU A 135 1.06 4.34 4.31
C LEU A 135 -0.32 4.04 4.86
N ALA A 136 -0.54 4.28 6.15
CA ALA A 136 -1.83 4.07 6.78
C ALA A 136 -2.60 5.39 6.91
N LEU A 137 -3.85 5.37 6.48
CA LEU A 137 -4.72 6.54 6.38
C LEU A 137 -6.01 6.29 7.17
N HIS A 138 -6.36 7.19 8.07
CA HIS A 138 -7.70 7.20 8.68
C HIS A 138 -8.64 8.06 7.83
N PRO A 139 -9.77 7.51 7.34
CA PRO A 139 -10.79 8.29 6.66
C PRO A 139 -11.42 9.32 7.59
N LEU A 140 -11.74 10.50 7.07
CA LEU A 140 -12.47 11.54 7.79
C LEU A 140 -13.92 11.62 7.27
N LYS A 141 -14.83 12.15 8.11
CA LYS A 141 -16.26 12.33 7.76
C LYS A 141 -16.48 13.23 6.54
N ASN A 142 -15.56 14.13 6.25
CA ASN A 142 -15.61 15.03 5.09
C ASN A 142 -15.03 14.40 3.80
N GLY A 143 -14.68 13.11 3.80
CA GLY A 143 -14.08 12.41 2.65
C GLY A 143 -12.59 12.67 2.45
N GLY A 144 -11.93 13.36 3.38
CA GLY A 144 -10.48 13.49 3.48
C GLY A 144 -9.84 12.32 4.25
N PHE A 145 -8.52 12.38 4.41
CA PHE A 145 -7.77 11.39 5.18
C PHE A 145 -6.75 12.05 6.10
N THR A 146 -6.39 11.37 7.19
CA THR A 146 -5.24 11.74 8.02
C THR A 146 -4.22 10.61 8.06
N LEU A 147 -2.95 10.97 8.20
CA LEU A 147 -1.89 10.00 8.35
C LEU A 147 -1.98 9.32 9.72
N ALA A 148 -2.10 7.99 9.74
CA ALA A 148 -2.04 7.20 10.97
C ALA A 148 -0.60 6.83 11.32
N TRP A 149 0.12 6.31 10.32
CA TRP A 149 1.52 5.90 10.42
C TRP A 149 2.10 5.59 9.04
N TRP A 150 3.42 5.54 9.01
CA TRP A 150 4.24 5.22 7.85
C TRP A 150 5.20 4.09 8.20
N ALA A 151 5.25 3.05 7.37
CA ALA A 151 6.13 1.92 7.56
C ALA A 151 6.94 1.64 6.28
N THR A 152 8.26 1.59 6.41
CA THR A 152 9.18 1.22 5.32
C THR A 152 9.90 -0.07 5.69
N PRO A 153 10.10 -1.02 4.77
CA PRO A 153 10.93 -2.20 5.02
C PRO A 153 12.29 -1.82 5.62
N GLY A 154 12.69 -2.54 6.68
CA GLY A 154 13.96 -2.29 7.38
C GLY A 154 14.03 -1.02 8.22
N LYS A 155 12.96 -0.21 8.33
CA LYS A 155 12.94 1.01 9.14
C LYS A 155 11.94 0.94 10.32
N PRO A 156 12.14 1.75 11.37
CA PRO A 156 11.11 2.01 12.38
C PRO A 156 9.83 2.55 11.75
N VAL A 157 8.68 2.26 12.39
CA VAL A 157 7.39 2.87 11.99
C VAL A 157 7.41 4.31 12.46
N LYS A 158 7.02 5.24 11.59
CA LYS A 158 6.87 6.66 11.93
C LYS A 158 5.39 6.98 12.11
N ARG A 159 5.06 7.80 13.09
CA ARG A 159 3.71 8.36 13.32
C ARG A 159 3.75 9.88 13.12
N PRO A 160 2.61 10.55 12.94
CA PRO A 160 2.59 12.01 12.79
C PRO A 160 3.39 12.78 13.84
N GLY A 161 3.38 12.34 15.11
CA GLY A 161 4.17 12.96 16.18
C GLY A 161 5.69 12.84 16.03
N ASP A 162 6.16 11.85 15.26
CA ASP A 162 7.58 11.57 14.99
C ASP A 162 8.08 12.30 13.72
N LEU A 163 7.16 12.92 12.96
CA LEU A 163 7.43 13.67 11.74
C LEU A 163 7.55 15.16 12.08
N ARG A 164 8.57 15.50 12.86
CA ARG A 164 9.01 16.88 13.11
C ARG A 164 10.31 17.15 12.37
#